data_AF-F9TDS6-F1
#
_entry.id   AF-F9TDS6-F1
#
_cell.length_a   1.000
_cell.length_b   1.000
_cell.length_c   1.000
_cell.angle_alpha   90.00
_cell.angle_beta   90.00
_cell.angle_gamma   90.00
#
_symmetry.space_group_name_H-M   'P 1'
#
loop_
_entity.id
_entity.type
_entity.pdbx_description
1 polymer ?
#
loop_
_entity_poly.entity_id
_entity_poly.type
_entity_poly.pdbx_seq_one_letter_code
_entity_poly.pdbx_strand_id
1 'polypeptide(L)'
;MVRVQQGELRVNVYRRSRVETAKAKKHSGNIFDERYPSWWPKDKYPLNYVSEAERSVVPEYFVFWDRSPVNGAIVTLISPELFDESEDLSYLGDGWQPGFIDYDNQVYYDTTGRPVKWGAKSKGLELSKLPLLIPNHEYDEKTGNIRLLCQ
;
A
#
# COMPACT_ATOMS: atom_id res chain seq x y z
N MET A 1 6.25 19.38 -13.76
CA MET A 1 6.97 19.23 -12.47
C MET A 1 5.92 19.36 -11.37
N VAL A 2 5.52 18.26 -10.75
CA VAL A 2 4.52 18.26 -9.66
C VAL A 2 5.29 18.49 -8.36
N ARG A 3 5.06 19.63 -7.69
CA ARG A 3 5.55 19.87 -6.33
C ARG A 3 4.58 19.19 -5.37
N VAL A 4 4.98 18.05 -4.80
CA VAL A 4 4.25 17.43 -3.70
C VAL A 4 4.70 18.14 -2.41
N GLN A 5 3.81 18.88 -1.75
CA GLN A 5 4.06 19.34 -0.39
C GLN A 5 4.01 18.11 0.53
N GLN A 6 5.18 17.58 0.88
CA GLN A 6 5.26 16.46 1.80
C GLN A 6 5.30 16.99 3.22
N GLY A 7 4.15 16.95 3.89
CA GLY A 7 4.13 16.92 5.36
C GLY A 7 4.86 15.66 5.89
N GLU A 8 4.81 15.42 7.19
CA GLU A 8 5.42 14.22 7.76
C GLU A 8 4.78 12.94 7.17
N LEU A 9 5.62 12.02 6.70
CA LEU A 9 5.20 10.69 6.24
C LEU A 9 4.93 9.80 7.44
N ARG A 10 3.82 9.06 7.41
CA ARG A 10 3.43 8.17 8.50
C ARG A 10 3.55 6.72 8.06
N VAL A 11 4.04 5.88 8.97
CA VAL A 11 3.98 4.43 8.80
C VAL A 11 2.71 3.92 9.45
N ASN A 12 1.98 3.10 8.70
CA ASN A 12 0.84 2.34 9.19
C ASN A 12 1.21 0.86 9.32
N VAL A 13 0.62 0.20 10.31
CA VAL A 13 0.68 -1.25 10.49
C VAL A 13 -0.74 -1.79 10.42
N TYR A 14 -0.99 -2.63 9.41
CA TYR A 14 -2.26 -3.31 9.24
C TYR A 14 -2.12 -4.79 9.63
N ARG A 15 -2.94 -5.23 10.60
CA ARG A 15 -3.01 -6.63 11.01
C ARG A 15 -4.00 -7.38 10.13
N ARG A 16 -3.50 -8.27 9.30
CA ARG A 16 -4.30 -9.13 8.41
C ARG A 16 -4.96 -10.26 9.18
N SER A 17 -6.19 -10.56 8.81
CA SER A 17 -6.88 -11.79 9.19
C SER A 17 -6.20 -13.02 8.57
N ARG A 18 -6.48 -14.20 9.13
CA ARG A 18 -5.99 -15.48 8.57
C ARG A 18 -6.41 -15.68 7.12
N VAL A 19 -7.61 -15.22 6.75
CA VAL A 19 -8.15 -15.32 5.40
C VAL A 19 -7.34 -14.45 4.43
N GLU A 20 -7.04 -13.21 4.82
CA GLU A 20 -6.22 -12.30 4.02
C GLU A 20 -4.79 -12.82 3.86
N THR A 21 -4.18 -13.31 4.94
CA THR A 21 -2.84 -13.92 4.89
C THR A 21 -2.80 -15.12 3.96
N ALA A 22 -3.83 -15.97 3.99
CA ALA A 22 -3.92 -17.13 3.10
C ALA A 22 -4.16 -16.74 1.63
N LYS A 23 -4.89 -15.64 1.37
CA LYS A 23 -5.06 -15.10 0.02
C LYS A 23 -3.74 -14.50 -0.51
N ALA A 24 -3.06 -13.68 0.29
CA ALA A 24 -1.79 -13.05 -0.05
C ALA A 24 -0.74 -14.08 -0.52
N LYS A 25 -0.63 -15.21 0.21
CA LYS A 25 0.23 -16.36 -0.12
C LYS A 25 0.05 -16.96 -1.52
N LYS A 26 -1.12 -16.77 -2.14
CA LYS A 26 -1.43 -17.35 -3.45
C LYS A 26 -1.04 -16.44 -4.61
N HIS A 27 -0.68 -15.18 -4.34
CA HIS A 27 -0.23 -14.27 -5.37
C HIS A 27 1.21 -14.59 -5.78
N SER A 28 1.56 -14.34 -7.03
CA SER A 28 2.97 -14.24 -7.43
C SER A 28 3.43 -12.80 -7.23
N GLY A 29 4.71 -12.62 -6.88
CA GLY A 29 5.35 -11.31 -6.85
C GLY A 29 5.15 -10.54 -8.17
N ASN A 30 5.19 -9.22 -8.09
CA ASN A 30 4.98 -8.32 -9.22
C ASN A 30 6.29 -7.60 -9.60
N ILE A 31 6.53 -7.40 -10.90
CA ILE A 31 7.66 -6.62 -11.43
C ILE A 31 7.71 -5.16 -10.90
N PHE A 32 6.61 -4.68 -10.33
CA PHE A 32 6.51 -3.35 -9.71
C PHE A 32 6.83 -3.35 -8.20
N ASP A 33 6.98 -4.52 -7.55
CA ASP A 33 7.19 -4.60 -6.08
C ASP A 33 8.52 -3.97 -5.64
N GLU A 34 9.50 -3.94 -6.53
CA GLU A 34 10.82 -3.32 -6.29
C GLU A 34 10.93 -1.90 -6.86
N ARG A 35 9.82 -1.33 -7.35
CA ARG A 35 9.78 0.00 -7.96
C ARG A 35 9.14 1.01 -7.01
N TYR A 36 9.55 2.26 -7.15
CA TYR A 36 9.05 3.40 -6.37
C TYR A 36 9.04 4.66 -7.24
N PRO A 37 8.22 5.68 -6.89
CA PRO A 37 8.12 6.88 -7.70
C PRO A 37 9.37 7.75 -7.56
N SER A 38 9.73 8.46 -8.63
CA SER A 38 10.92 9.32 -8.68
C SER A 38 10.91 10.47 -7.67
N TRP A 39 9.73 10.85 -7.17
CA TRP A 39 9.56 11.89 -6.16
C TRP A 39 9.83 11.40 -4.73
N TRP A 40 10.00 10.09 -4.51
CA TRP A 40 10.17 9.53 -3.17
C TRP A 40 11.49 10.00 -2.51
N PRO A 41 11.50 10.51 -1.27
CA PRO A 41 12.71 10.98 -0.60
C PRO A 41 13.48 9.81 0.02
N LYS A 42 14.08 8.97 -0.82
CA LYS A 42 14.75 7.72 -0.39
C LYS A 42 15.82 7.91 0.68
N ASP A 43 16.49 9.07 0.69
CA ASP A 43 17.57 9.37 1.64
C ASP A 43 17.03 9.60 3.06
N LYS A 44 15.79 10.08 3.18
CA LYS A 44 15.12 10.33 4.47
C LYS A 44 14.21 9.17 4.89
N TYR A 45 13.62 8.49 3.91
CA TYR A 45 12.64 7.42 4.12
C TYR A 45 13.07 6.17 3.35
N PRO A 46 14.03 5.40 3.91
CA PRO A 46 14.52 4.19 3.26
C PRO A 46 13.42 3.14 3.13
N LEU A 47 13.49 2.38 2.04
CA LEU A 47 12.51 1.35 1.70
C LEU A 47 13.07 -0.04 1.94
N ASN A 48 12.19 -0.96 2.32
CA ASN A 48 12.48 -2.40 2.28
C ASN A 48 11.81 -2.99 1.03
N TYR A 49 12.59 -3.70 0.21
CA TYR A 49 12.04 -4.40 -0.94
C TYR A 49 11.73 -5.84 -0.57
N VAL A 50 10.44 -6.13 -0.44
CA VAL A 50 9.93 -7.48 -0.19
C VAL A 50 9.18 -7.92 -1.44
N SER A 51 9.84 -8.68 -2.31
CA SER A 51 9.27 -9.18 -3.58
C SER A 51 8.47 -10.48 -3.41
N GLU A 52 8.34 -10.99 -2.17
CA GLU A 52 7.46 -12.10 -1.84
C GLU A 52 5.98 -11.76 -2.03
N ALA A 53 5.13 -12.78 -2.12
CA ALA A 53 3.70 -12.62 -2.32
C ALA A 53 3.04 -11.83 -1.17
N GLU A 54 3.52 -11.97 0.05
CA GLU A 54 2.93 -11.39 1.24
C GLU A 54 3.33 -9.94 1.47
N ARG A 55 4.45 -9.50 0.89
CA ARG A 55 4.98 -8.14 1.02
C ARG A 55 5.07 -7.64 2.45
N SER A 56 5.50 -8.54 3.31
CA SER A 56 5.67 -8.33 4.73
C SER A 56 6.79 -9.20 5.24
N VAL A 57 7.56 -8.71 6.20
CA VAL A 57 8.52 -9.52 6.96
C VAL A 57 7.79 -10.63 7.72
N VAL A 58 6.61 -10.33 8.26
CA VAL A 58 5.71 -11.31 8.87
C VAL A 58 4.36 -11.28 8.16
N PRO A 59 3.86 -12.42 7.62
CA PRO A 59 2.61 -12.47 6.87
C PRO A 59 1.36 -11.92 7.58
N GLU A 60 1.34 -11.79 8.91
CA GLU A 60 0.23 -11.18 9.65
C GLU A 60 0.23 -9.64 9.61
N TYR A 61 1.38 -9.00 9.44
CA TYR A 61 1.51 -7.54 9.56
C TYR A 61 1.96 -6.92 8.26
N PHE A 62 1.09 -6.14 7.62
CA PHE A 62 1.46 -5.31 6.49
C PHE A 62 1.86 -3.92 6.99
N VAL A 63 3.15 -3.59 6.85
CA VAL A 63 3.74 -2.32 7.29
C VAL A 63 4.03 -1.47 6.07
N PHE A 64 3.50 -0.26 6.00
CA PHE A 64 3.57 0.56 4.80
C PHE A 64 3.55 2.05 5.11
N TRP A 65 4.08 2.86 4.21
CA TRP A 65 3.92 4.30 4.22
C TRP A 65 2.52 4.69 3.77
N ASP A 66 1.88 5.62 4.47
CA ASP A 66 0.48 6.06 4.25
C ASP A 66 0.25 6.85 2.95
N ARG A 67 1.16 6.77 1.97
CA ARG A 67 1.16 7.58 0.77
C ARG A 67 1.03 6.75 -0.50
N SER A 68 0.13 7.19 -1.36
CA SER A 68 0.02 6.73 -2.73
C SER A 68 1.29 7.06 -3.53
N PRO A 69 1.85 6.10 -4.28
CA PRO A 69 2.92 6.34 -5.23
C PRO A 69 2.59 7.30 -6.37
N VAL A 70 1.32 7.60 -6.62
CA VAL A 70 0.91 8.48 -7.74
C VAL A 70 1.38 9.91 -7.49
N ASN A 71 0.99 10.50 -6.36
CA ASN A 71 1.28 11.90 -6.05
C ASN A 71 1.47 12.17 -4.54
N GLY A 72 1.52 11.13 -3.69
CA GLY A 72 1.62 11.30 -2.25
C GLY A 72 0.29 11.56 -1.53
N ALA A 73 -0.85 11.36 -2.17
CA ALA A 73 -2.16 11.34 -1.50
C ALA A 73 -2.18 10.33 -0.36
N ILE A 74 -2.94 10.60 0.70
CA ILE A 74 -3.09 9.67 1.83
C ILE A 74 -3.91 8.47 1.35
N VAL A 75 -3.44 7.27 1.65
CA VAL A 75 -4.24 6.06 1.48
C VAL A 75 -5.00 5.68 2.74
N THR A 76 -6.25 5.28 2.55
CA THR A 76 -7.20 4.97 3.62
C THR A 76 -7.59 3.50 3.57
N LEU A 77 -7.71 2.84 4.72
CA LEU A 77 -8.30 1.51 4.81
C LEU A 77 -9.81 1.59 4.54
N ILE A 78 -10.32 0.75 3.65
CA ILE A 78 -11.74 0.68 3.34
C ILE A 78 -12.25 -0.76 3.32
N SER A 79 -13.55 -0.94 3.58
CA SER A 79 -14.29 -2.19 3.39
C SER A 79 -15.69 -1.92 2.84
N PRO A 80 -16.42 -2.92 2.34
CA PRO A 80 -17.80 -2.75 1.88
C PRO A 80 -18.74 -2.13 2.92
N GLU A 81 -18.38 -2.21 4.20
CA GLU A 81 -19.12 -1.63 5.31
C GLU A 81 -18.56 -0.27 5.79
N LEU A 82 -17.34 0.08 5.38
CA LEU A 82 -16.59 1.24 5.85
C LEU A 82 -15.91 1.93 4.67
N PHE A 83 -16.63 2.82 4.00
CA PHE A 83 -16.12 3.63 2.90
C PHE A 83 -16.81 5.00 2.86
N ASP A 84 -16.18 5.97 2.21
CA ASP A 84 -16.79 7.27 1.91
C ASP A 84 -17.80 7.13 0.76
N GLU A 85 -19.10 7.25 1.06
CA GLU A 85 -20.19 7.14 0.08
C GLU A 85 -20.22 8.30 -0.93
N SER A 86 -19.52 9.41 -0.65
CA SER A 86 -19.45 10.55 -1.58
C SER A 86 -18.46 10.34 -2.74
N GLU A 87 -17.61 9.32 -2.63
CA GLU A 87 -16.56 9.01 -3.60
C GLU A 87 -17.04 8.01 -4.65
N ASP A 88 -16.63 8.19 -5.91
CA ASP A 88 -16.95 7.25 -6.99
C ASP A 88 -16.12 5.98 -6.86
N LEU A 89 -16.75 4.90 -6.39
CA LEU A 89 -16.18 3.57 -6.23
C LEU A 89 -16.70 2.55 -7.25
N SER A 90 -17.38 2.99 -8.31
CA SER A 90 -17.98 2.10 -9.31
C SER A 90 -16.96 1.16 -9.97
N TYR A 91 -15.71 1.59 -10.09
CA TYR A 91 -14.60 0.80 -10.64
C TYR A 91 -14.16 -0.38 -9.74
N LEU A 92 -14.60 -0.41 -8.48
CA LEU A 92 -14.38 -1.56 -7.61
C LEU A 92 -15.27 -2.74 -8.01
N GLY A 93 -16.42 -2.50 -8.65
CA GLY A 93 -17.41 -3.53 -8.96
C GLY A 93 -17.96 -4.23 -7.72
N ASP A 94 -18.76 -5.26 -7.93
CA ASP A 94 -19.46 -5.95 -6.84
C ASP A 94 -18.51 -6.87 -6.04
N GLY A 95 -18.77 -7.00 -4.74
CA GLY A 95 -18.10 -7.97 -3.88
C GLY A 95 -16.61 -7.71 -3.65
N TRP A 96 -16.16 -6.47 -3.81
CA TRP A 96 -14.80 -6.07 -3.40
C TRP A 96 -14.59 -6.37 -1.92
N GLN A 97 -13.34 -6.64 -1.55
CA GLN A 97 -12.95 -7.07 -0.21
C GLN A 97 -12.24 -5.92 0.50
N PRO A 98 -11.99 -5.95 1.82
CA PRO A 98 -11.19 -4.91 2.47
C PRO A 98 -9.81 -4.70 1.82
N GLY A 99 -9.33 -3.47 1.86
CA GLY A 99 -8.04 -3.05 1.32
C GLY A 99 -7.80 -1.57 1.52
N PHE A 100 -6.95 -0.97 0.71
CA PHE A 100 -6.60 0.44 0.82
C PHE A 100 -6.98 1.21 -0.43
N ILE A 101 -7.34 2.48 -0.27
CA ILE A 101 -7.73 3.33 -1.39
C ILE A 101 -7.02 4.68 -1.34
N ASP A 102 -6.60 5.11 -2.52
CA ASP A 102 -6.27 6.48 -2.86
C ASP A 102 -7.48 7.07 -3.59
N TYR A 103 -8.30 7.84 -2.87
CA TYR A 103 -9.50 8.48 -3.42
C TYR A 103 -9.15 9.54 -4.48
N ASP A 104 -8.11 10.33 -4.21
CA ASP A 104 -7.67 11.42 -5.09
C ASP A 104 -7.40 10.91 -6.50
N ASN A 105 -6.71 9.78 -6.62
CA ASN A 105 -6.32 9.19 -7.89
C ASN A 105 -7.15 7.97 -8.31
N GLN A 106 -8.13 7.53 -7.50
CA GLN A 106 -8.91 6.31 -7.72
C GLN A 106 -8.05 5.07 -7.93
N VAL A 107 -7.12 4.80 -7.01
CA VAL A 107 -6.33 3.55 -6.98
C VAL A 107 -6.76 2.72 -5.79
N TYR A 108 -7.09 1.46 -6.05
CA TYR A 108 -7.44 0.52 -5.00
C TYR A 108 -6.38 -0.57 -4.88
N TYR A 109 -5.91 -0.76 -3.65
CA TYR A 109 -4.87 -1.68 -3.26
C TYR A 109 -5.45 -2.82 -2.43
N ASP A 110 -4.95 -4.04 -2.62
CA ASP A 110 -5.25 -5.14 -1.73
C ASP A 110 -4.52 -5.02 -0.38
N THR A 111 -4.71 -5.99 0.52
CA THR A 111 -4.08 -6.02 1.85
C THR A 111 -2.58 -6.35 1.83
N THR A 112 -1.97 -6.50 0.65
CA THR A 112 -0.52 -6.53 0.44
C THR A 112 0.02 -5.19 -0.08
N GLY A 113 -0.86 -4.19 -0.23
CA GLY A 113 -0.55 -2.89 -0.78
C GLY A 113 -0.28 -2.91 -2.29
N ARG A 114 -0.67 -3.98 -3.00
CA ARG A 114 -0.58 -4.03 -4.47
C ARG A 114 -1.81 -3.42 -5.10
N PRO A 115 -1.67 -2.60 -6.15
CA PRO A 115 -2.81 -2.02 -6.83
C PRO A 115 -3.50 -3.11 -7.66
N VAL A 116 -4.81 -3.24 -7.50
CA VAL A 116 -5.61 -4.30 -8.16
C VAL A 116 -6.79 -3.74 -8.96
N LYS A 117 -7.23 -2.51 -8.68
CA LYS A 117 -8.30 -1.84 -9.44
C LYS A 117 -8.02 -0.33 -9.56
N TRP A 118 -8.48 0.26 -10.65
CA TRP A 118 -8.27 1.68 -10.97
C TRP A 118 -9.51 2.30 -11.57
N GLY A 119 -9.85 3.50 -11.11
CA GLY A 119 -10.84 4.35 -11.75
C GLY A 119 -10.29 5.10 -12.97
N ALA A 120 -11.11 5.98 -13.52
CA ALA A 120 -10.78 6.74 -14.73
C ALA A 120 -9.53 7.62 -14.54
N LYS A 121 -9.32 8.19 -13.34
CA LYS A 121 -8.19 9.09 -13.04
C LYS A 121 -6.82 8.39 -13.14
N SER A 122 -6.76 7.08 -12.88
CA SER A 122 -5.51 6.31 -12.83
C SER A 122 -5.31 5.35 -14.00
N LYS A 123 -6.29 5.27 -14.91
CA LYS A 123 -6.24 4.36 -16.05
C LYS A 123 -5.10 4.76 -16.99
N GLY A 124 -4.12 3.87 -17.15
CA GLY A 124 -2.99 4.08 -18.06
C GLY A 124 -1.81 4.85 -17.46
N LEU A 125 -1.90 5.32 -16.22
CA LEU A 125 -0.75 5.89 -15.51
C LEU A 125 0.20 4.75 -15.09
N GLU A 126 1.50 4.88 -15.35
CA GLU A 126 2.45 3.87 -14.89
C GLU A 126 2.57 3.88 -13.35
N LEU A 127 2.51 5.07 -12.74
CA LEU A 127 2.58 5.23 -11.29
C LEU A 127 1.43 4.54 -10.55
N SER A 128 0.26 4.36 -11.17
CA SER A 128 -0.86 3.66 -10.54
C SER A 128 -0.63 2.16 -10.43
N LYS A 129 0.35 1.61 -11.17
CA LYS A 129 0.80 0.21 -11.08
C LYS A 129 1.81 -0.01 -9.96
N LEU A 130 2.35 1.07 -9.39
CA LEU A 130 3.26 0.98 -8.26
C LEU A 130 2.48 0.67 -6.99
N PRO A 131 3.04 -0.17 -6.13
CA PRO A 131 2.41 -0.47 -4.87
C PRO A 131 2.74 0.50 -3.75
N LEU A 132 1.97 0.39 -2.66
CA LEU A 132 2.32 1.04 -1.41
C LEU A 132 3.72 0.63 -0.97
N LEU A 133 4.48 1.62 -0.52
CA LEU A 133 5.89 1.46 -0.21
C LEU A 133 6.06 0.95 1.22
N ILE A 134 7.01 0.05 1.39
CA ILE A 134 7.27 -0.60 2.68
C ILE A 134 8.47 0.11 3.33
N PRO A 135 8.36 0.63 4.56
CA PRO A 135 9.49 1.22 5.26
C PRO A 135 10.55 0.16 5.57
N ASN A 136 11.79 0.58 5.71
CA ASN A 136 12.81 -0.27 6.29
C ASN A 136 12.42 -0.63 7.73
N HIS A 137 12.18 -1.91 8.01
CA HIS A 137 11.73 -2.38 9.32
C HIS A 137 12.09 -3.85 9.55
N GLU A 138 12.14 -4.23 10.83
CA GLU A 138 12.32 -5.61 11.28
C GLU A 138 11.19 -6.01 12.24
N TYR A 139 11.02 -7.32 12.42
CA TYR A 139 10.13 -7.90 13.40
C TYR A 139 10.92 -8.73 14.42
N ASP A 140 10.73 -8.45 15.70
CA ASP A 140 11.30 -9.24 16.79
C ASP A 140 10.28 -10.30 17.23
N GLU A 141 10.55 -11.56 16.87
CA GLU A 141 9.68 -12.70 17.20
C GLU A 141 9.51 -12.93 18.71
N LYS A 142 10.50 -12.54 19.54
CA LYS A 142 10.44 -12.76 20.98
C LYS A 142 9.49 -11.80 21.67
N THR A 143 9.46 -10.55 21.20
CA THR A 143 8.65 -9.49 21.81
C THR A 143 7.38 -9.19 21.05
N GLY A 144 7.27 -9.63 19.80
CA GLY A 144 6.18 -9.29 18.88
C GLY A 144 6.24 -7.86 18.37
N ASN A 145 7.36 -7.17 18.54
CA ASN A 145 7.51 -5.77 18.18
C ASN A 145 7.95 -5.59 16.71
N ILE A 146 7.41 -4.55 16.07
CA ILE A 146 7.87 -4.05 14.77
C ILE A 146 8.75 -2.84 15.03
N ARG A 147 10.00 -2.86 14.56
CA ARG A 147 10.93 -1.74 14.70
C ARG A 147 11.24 -1.12 13.35
N LEU A 148 11.06 0.19 13.25
CA LEU A 148 11.46 0.96 12.08
C LEU A 148 12.99 1.18 12.11
N LEU A 149 13.63 0.93 10.97
CA LEU A 149 15.07 1.07 10.75
C LEU A 149 15.35 2.36 9.97
N CYS A 150 14.78 3.46 10.43
CA CYS A 150 15.03 4.80 9.90
C CYS A 150 16.40 5.29 10.41
N GLN A 151 17.13 6.02 9.57
CA GLN A 151 18.35 6.73 9.97
C GLN A 151 18.03 8.11 10.52
#